data_AF-A0A077P406-F1
#
_entry.id   AF-A0A077P406-F1
#
_cell.length_a   1.000
_cell.length_b   1.000
_cell.length_c   1.000
_cell.angle_alpha   90.00
_cell.angle_beta   90.00
_cell.angle_gamma   90.00
#
_symmetry.space_group_name_H-M   'P 1'
#
loop_
_entity.id
_entity.type
_entity.pdbx_description
1 polymer ?
#
loop_
_entity_poly.entity_id
_entity_poly.type
_entity_poly.pdbx_seq_one_letter_code
_entity_poly.pdbx_strand_id
1 'polypeptide(L)'
;MSESLLGFSGYIKFLMGLFALVNSIGILPVFISMTNYQTPAGRNKTNFIANLSVAIILCISLLIGDSILHMFGISIDSFRIAGGVLIVTIVISMINDKLGEDKQNKQEKSETAVRVSILGQTGINVIT
;
A
#
# COMPACT_ATOMS: atom_id res chain seq x y z
N MET A 1 22.25 -32.35 13.23
CA MET A 1 20.87 -32.23 12.70
C MET A 1 20.11 -31.01 13.24
N SER A 2 20.64 -30.21 14.18
CA SER A 2 20.01 -28.99 14.70
C SER A 2 20.27 -27.72 13.87
N GLU A 3 21.41 -27.66 13.17
CA GLU A 3 21.81 -26.49 12.34
C GLU A 3 20.88 -26.25 11.13
N SER A 4 20.34 -27.32 10.52
CA SER A 4 19.45 -27.23 9.35
C SER A 4 18.04 -26.76 9.71
N LEU A 5 17.53 -27.13 10.90
CA LEU A 5 16.23 -26.68 11.41
C LEU A 5 16.24 -25.18 11.79
N LEU A 6 17.38 -24.68 12.28
CA LEU A 6 17.60 -23.25 12.56
C LEU A 6 17.59 -22.41 11.27
N GLY A 7 18.21 -22.89 10.19
CA GLY A 7 18.19 -22.22 8.89
C GLY A 7 16.79 -22.10 8.30
N PHE A 8 16.04 -23.22 8.23
CA PHE A 8 14.68 -23.22 7.70
C PHE A 8 13.72 -22.31 8.49
N SER A 9 13.81 -22.33 9.82
CA SER A 9 13.03 -21.43 10.67
C SER A 9 13.32 -19.95 10.39
N GLY A 10 14.60 -19.61 10.13
CA GLY A 10 15.01 -18.25 9.78
C GLY A 10 14.39 -17.75 8.48
N TYR A 11 14.41 -18.57 7.42
CA TYR A 11 13.81 -18.21 6.14
C TYR A 11 12.29 -18.04 6.23
N ILE A 12 11.61 -18.90 6.98
CA ILE A 12 10.16 -18.78 7.20
C ILE A 12 9.81 -17.47 7.94
N LYS A 13 10.58 -17.12 8.98
CA LYS A 13 10.39 -15.85 9.70
C LYS A 13 10.58 -14.64 8.79
N PHE A 14 11.63 -14.64 7.96
CA PHE A 14 11.88 -13.59 6.99
C PHE A 14 10.74 -13.48 5.98
N LEU A 15 10.31 -14.60 5.40
CA LEU A 15 9.21 -14.64 4.43
C LEU A 15 7.90 -14.11 5.04
N MET A 16 7.60 -14.50 6.28
CA MET A 16 6.42 -14.03 7.00
C MET A 16 6.49 -12.52 7.27
N GLY A 17 7.66 -12.01 7.66
CA GLY A 17 7.91 -10.58 7.82
C GLY A 17 7.75 -9.81 6.51
N LEU A 18 8.29 -10.33 5.41
CA LEU A 18 8.13 -9.75 4.08
C LEU A 18 6.66 -9.68 3.67
N PHE A 19 5.89 -10.77 3.86
CA PHE A 19 4.47 -10.84 3.51
C PHE A 19 3.62 -9.85 4.31
N ALA A 20 3.95 -9.67 5.60
CA ALA A 20 3.34 -8.65 6.44
C ALA A 20 3.67 -7.23 5.96
N LEU A 21 4.92 -6.99 5.57
CA LEU A 21 5.41 -5.70 5.05
C LEU A 21 4.76 -5.32 3.72
N VAL A 22 4.63 -6.25 2.78
CA VAL A 22 4.07 -5.98 1.44
C VAL A 22 2.54 -5.99 1.40
N ASN A 23 1.87 -6.24 2.53
CA ASN A 23 0.41 -6.29 2.64
C ASN A 23 -0.24 -7.24 1.61
N SER A 24 0.35 -8.43 1.40
CA SER A 24 -0.10 -9.36 0.35
C SER A 24 -1.57 -9.80 0.48
N ILE A 25 -2.09 -9.90 1.70
CA ILE A 25 -3.48 -10.33 1.95
C ILE A 25 -4.45 -9.15 1.82
N GLY A 26 -4.12 -8.01 2.43
CA GLY A 26 -5.03 -6.87 2.50
C GLY A 26 -5.25 -6.17 1.16
N ILE A 27 -4.29 -6.29 0.23
CA ILE A 27 -4.39 -5.67 -1.09
C ILE A 27 -5.35 -6.42 -2.05
N LEU A 28 -5.68 -7.68 -1.77
CA LEU A 28 -6.48 -8.53 -2.67
C LEU A 28 -7.89 -7.97 -2.95
N PRO A 29 -8.73 -7.63 -1.94
CA PRO A 29 -10.04 -7.04 -2.20
C PRO A 29 -9.97 -5.66 -2.88
N VAL A 30 -8.95 -4.86 -2.54
CA VAL A 30 -8.68 -3.55 -3.17
C VAL A 30 -8.39 -3.74 -4.65
N PHE A 31 -7.51 -4.68 -4.99
CA PHE A 31 -7.16 -5.01 -6.36
C PHE A 31 -8.37 -5.52 -7.15
N ILE A 32 -9.20 -6.40 -6.57
CA ILE A 32 -10.42 -6.89 -7.21
C ILE A 32 -11.40 -5.73 -7.48
N SER A 33 -11.60 -4.83 -6.53
CA SER A 33 -12.46 -3.65 -6.68
C SER A 33 -11.97 -2.73 -7.80
N MET A 34 -10.67 -2.44 -7.86
CA MET A 34 -10.06 -1.58 -8.90
C MET A 34 -10.02 -2.23 -10.29
N THR A 35 -10.05 -3.56 -10.37
CA THR A 35 -9.99 -4.30 -11.64
C THR A 35 -11.33 -4.84 -12.11
N ASN A 36 -12.41 -4.68 -11.33
CA ASN A 36 -13.74 -5.21 -11.66
C ASN A 36 -14.30 -4.64 -12.97
N TYR A 37 -14.01 -3.37 -13.26
CA TYR A 37 -14.49 -2.66 -14.46
C TYR A 37 -13.63 -2.91 -15.71
N GLN A 38 -12.53 -3.68 -15.60
CA GLN A 38 -11.59 -3.90 -16.70
C GLN A 38 -11.92 -5.19 -17.46
N THR A 39 -11.72 -5.18 -18.78
CA THR A 39 -11.79 -6.41 -19.58
C THR A 39 -10.70 -7.41 -19.15
N PRO A 40 -10.88 -8.73 -19.39
CA PRO A 40 -9.88 -9.73 -19.03
C PRO A 40 -8.48 -9.44 -19.58
N ALA A 41 -8.40 -8.89 -20.80
CA ALA A 41 -7.16 -8.47 -21.42
C ALA A 41 -6.51 -7.26 -20.72
N GLY A 42 -7.31 -6.27 -20.30
CA GLY A 42 -6.84 -5.13 -19.52
C GLY A 42 -6.32 -5.54 -18.14
N ARG A 43 -7.04 -6.44 -17.46
CA ARG A 43 -6.66 -6.98 -16.15
C ARG A 43 -5.32 -7.71 -16.18
N ASN A 44 -5.06 -8.50 -17.23
CA ASN A 44 -3.78 -9.22 -17.38
C ASN A 44 -2.61 -8.27 -17.61
N LYS A 45 -2.81 -7.19 -18.38
CA LYS A 45 -1.78 -6.14 -18.55
C LYS A 45 -1.47 -5.45 -17.21
N THR A 46 -2.51 -5.06 -16.47
CA THR A 46 -2.36 -4.45 -15.14
C THR A 46 -1.61 -5.37 -14.17
N ASN A 47 -1.94 -6.66 -14.15
CA ASN A 47 -1.25 -7.65 -13.32
C ASN A 47 0.24 -7.78 -13.70
N PHE A 48 0.54 -7.84 -15.00
CA PHE A 48 1.92 -7.95 -15.47
C PHE A 48 2.75 -6.73 -15.08
N ILE A 49 2.22 -5.52 -15.29
CA ILE A 49 2.89 -4.27 -14.94
C ILE A 49 3.10 -4.18 -13.42
N ALA A 50 2.10 -4.54 -12.62
CA ALA A 50 2.20 -4.53 -11.17
C ALA A 50 3.30 -5.48 -10.68
N ASN A 51 3.28 -6.75 -11.11
CA ASN A 51 4.30 -7.72 -10.71
C ASN A 51 5.69 -7.34 -11.20
N LEU A 52 5.81 -6.85 -12.44
CA LEU A 52 7.08 -6.42 -12.99
C LEU A 52 7.65 -5.22 -12.21
N SER A 53 6.80 -4.26 -11.85
CA SER A 53 7.21 -3.10 -11.05
C SER A 53 7.75 -3.54 -9.68
N VAL A 54 7.02 -4.42 -8.99
CA VAL A 54 7.45 -4.96 -7.68
C VAL A 54 8.77 -5.73 -7.82
N ALA A 55 8.91 -6.57 -8.85
CA ALA A 55 10.13 -7.33 -9.09
C ALA A 55 11.34 -6.42 -9.34
N ILE A 56 11.17 -5.36 -10.13
CA ILE A 56 12.23 -4.38 -10.40
C ILE A 56 12.61 -3.64 -9.13
N ILE A 57 11.64 -3.15 -8.35
CA ILE A 57 11.89 -2.44 -7.09
C ILE A 57 12.66 -3.34 -6.12
N LEU A 58 12.25 -4.60 -5.95
CA LEU A 58 12.94 -5.56 -5.09
C LEU A 58 14.35 -5.85 -5.59
N CYS A 59 14.55 -6.04 -6.91
CA CYS A 59 15.85 -6.31 -7.49
C CYS A 59 16.82 -5.13 -7.27
N ILE A 60 16.37 -3.90 -7.56
CA ILE A 60 17.16 -2.68 -7.33
C ILE A 60 17.48 -2.53 -5.85
N SER A 61 16.48 -2.69 -4.97
CA SER A 61 16.68 -2.58 -3.52
C SER A 61 17.66 -3.64 -2.99
N LEU A 62 17.63 -4.85 -3.55
CA LEU A 62 18.54 -5.93 -3.17
C LEU A 62 19.99 -5.63 -3.58
N LEU A 63 20.18 -5.11 -4.80
CA LEU A 63 21.52 -4.83 -5.35
C LEU A 63 22.17 -3.58 -4.74
N ILE A 64 21.37 -2.54 -4.49
CA ILE A 64 21.88 -1.19 -4.18
C ILE A 64 21.60 -0.79 -2.72
N GLY A 65 20.73 -1.52 -2.01
CA GLY A 65 20.31 -1.18 -0.65
C GLY A 65 21.48 -1.03 0.33
N ASP A 66 22.39 -2.01 0.36
CA ASP A 66 23.60 -1.94 1.21
C ASP A 66 24.47 -0.72 0.88
N SER A 67 24.69 -0.46 -0.41
CA SER A 67 25.49 0.68 -0.86
C SER A 67 24.88 2.02 -0.49
N ILE A 68 23.56 2.15 -0.54
CA ILE A 68 22.84 3.36 -0.09
C ILE A 68 23.04 3.56 1.40
N LEU A 69 22.85 2.52 2.22
CA LEU A 69 23.04 2.59 3.66
C LEU A 69 24.46 3.02 4.03
N HIS A 70 25.45 2.44 3.35
CA HIS A 70 26.85 2.76 3.58
C HIS A 70 27.20 4.19 3.18
N MET A 71 26.58 4.75 2.13
CA MET A 71 26.70 6.16 1.75
C MET A 71 26.20 7.11 2.85
N PHE A 72 25.17 6.71 3.59
CA PHE A 72 24.68 7.46 4.75
C PHE A 72 25.47 7.18 6.05
N GLY A 73 26.45 6.28 6.03
CA GLY A 73 27.18 5.84 7.22
C GLY A 73 26.32 5.04 8.20
N ILE A 74 25.26 4.38 7.73
CA ILE A 74 24.29 3.64 8.54
C ILE A 74 24.52 2.14 8.36
N SER A 75 24.50 1.38 9.46
CA SER A 75 24.58 -0.09 9.42
C SER A 75 23.22 -0.70 9.05
N ILE A 76 23.25 -1.89 8.43
CA ILE A 76 22.06 -2.69 8.17
C ILE A 76 21.24 -2.94 9.44
N ASP A 77 21.89 -3.10 10.60
CA ASP A 77 21.20 -3.29 11.88
C ASP A 77 20.43 -2.04 12.32
N SER A 78 21.00 -0.85 12.12
CA SER A 78 20.35 0.43 12.41
C SER A 78 19.14 0.64 11.50
N PHE A 79 19.27 0.31 10.21
CA PHE A 79 18.16 0.38 9.26
C PHE A 79 17.02 -0.56 9.63
N ARG A 80 17.32 -1.79 10.07
CA ARG A 80 16.31 -2.75 10.55
C ARG A 80 15.51 -2.21 11.74
N ILE A 81 16.17 -1.54 12.69
CA ILE A 81 15.49 -0.90 13.83
C ILE A 81 14.58 0.25 13.35
N ALA A 82 15.11 1.13 12.49
CA ALA A 82 14.35 2.26 11.94
C ALA A 82 13.13 1.79 11.12
N GLY A 83 13.30 0.77 10.28
CA GLY A 83 12.23 0.14 9.52
C GLY A 83 11.14 -0.46 10.43
N GLY A 84 11.53 -1.08 11.55
CA GLY A 84 10.58 -1.57 12.56
C GLY A 84 9.72 -0.43 13.15
N VAL A 85 10.34 0.68 13.53
CA VAL A 85 9.63 1.86 14.04
C VAL A 85 8.69 2.43 12.97
N LEU A 86 9.16 2.55 11.72
CA LEU A 86 8.35 3.03 10.60
C LEU A 86 7.09 2.17 10.39
N ILE A 87 7.22 0.84 10.42
CA ILE A 87 6.08 -0.08 10.28
C ILE A 87 5.08 0.15 11.40
N VAL A 88 5.53 0.27 12.65
CA VAL A 88 4.64 0.54 13.79
C VAL A 88 3.90 1.86 13.60
N THR A 89 4.58 2.91 13.14
CA THR A 89 3.96 4.20 12.83
C THR A 89 2.91 4.09 11.72
N ILE A 90 3.19 3.36 10.63
CA ILE A 90 2.24 3.14 9.54
C ILE A 90 1.00 2.42 10.07
N VAL A 91 1.17 1.36 10.88
CA VAL A 91 0.05 0.61 11.46
C VAL A 91 -0.80 1.50 12.39
N ILE A 92 -0.17 2.31 13.24
CA ILE A 92 -0.90 3.27 14.10
C ILE A 92 -1.66 4.29 13.26
N SER A 93 -1.04 4.83 12.21
CA SER A 93 -1.69 5.77 11.28
C SER A 93 -2.89 5.12 10.61
N MET A 94 -2.77 3.88 10.11
CA MET A 94 -3.87 3.18 9.47
C MET A 94 -5.04 2.90 10.42
N ILE A 95 -4.77 2.59 11.69
CA ILE A 95 -5.82 2.41 12.72
C ILE A 95 -6.52 3.76 12.99
N ASN A 96 -5.75 4.85 13.05
CA ASN A 96 -6.28 6.19 13.29
C ASN A 96 -7.06 6.74 12.08
N ASP A 97 -6.62 6.49 10.85
CA ASP A 97 -7.26 6.97 9.62
C ASP A 97 -8.61 6.28 9.37
N LYS A 98 -8.76 5.01 9.77
CA LYS A 98 -10.07 4.34 9.78
C LYS A 98 -11.10 4.99 10.71
N LEU A 99 -10.65 5.77 11.69
CA LEU A 99 -11.53 6.61 12.53
C LEU A 99 -11.80 7.99 11.90
N GLY A 100 -11.03 8.38 10.88
CA GLY A 100 -11.13 9.63 10.13
C GLY A 100 -12.00 9.56 8.87
N GLU A 101 -12.25 8.38 8.30
CA GLU A 101 -13.13 8.18 7.13
C GLU A 101 -14.58 8.68 7.36
N ASP A 102 -15.05 8.72 8.61
CA ASP A 102 -16.35 9.32 8.97
C ASP A 102 -16.35 10.85 8.79
N LYS A 103 -15.19 11.50 8.97
CA LYS A 103 -15.09 12.97 8.89
C LYS A 103 -14.95 13.47 7.45
N GLN A 104 -14.24 12.73 6.59
CA GLN A 104 -14.00 13.17 5.21
C GLN A 104 -15.22 12.97 4.30
N ASN A 105 -15.99 11.91 4.49
CA ASN A 105 -17.25 11.67 3.76
C ASN A 105 -18.32 12.75 4.08
N LYS A 106 -18.36 13.23 5.34
CA LYS A 106 -19.30 14.26 5.76
C LYS A 106 -19.06 15.61 5.07
N GLN A 107 -17.81 15.95 4.79
CA GLN A 107 -17.46 17.24 4.16
C GLN A 107 -17.70 17.22 2.64
N GLU A 108 -17.40 16.13 1.96
CA GLU A 108 -17.68 15.96 0.51
C GLU A 108 -19.18 15.87 0.22
N LYS A 109 -19.96 15.20 1.09
CA LYS A 109 -21.42 15.16 1.01
C LYS A 109 -22.06 16.52 1.28
N SER A 110 -21.49 17.32 2.18
CA SER A 110 -21.97 18.67 2.48
C SER A 110 -21.72 19.64 1.33
N GLU A 111 -20.53 19.61 0.72
CA GLU A 111 -20.24 20.44 -0.46
C GLU A 111 -21.08 20.06 -1.66
N THR A 112 -21.27 18.77 -1.92
CA THR A 112 -22.15 18.29 -3.01
C THR A 112 -23.60 18.66 -2.77
N ALA A 113 -24.11 18.53 -1.53
CA ALA A 113 -25.46 18.95 -1.16
C ALA A 113 -25.66 20.47 -1.29
N VAL A 114 -24.66 21.28 -0.91
CA VAL A 114 -24.69 22.74 -1.09
C VAL A 114 -24.67 23.10 -2.58
N ARG A 115 -23.82 22.46 -3.40
CA ARG A 115 -23.79 22.70 -4.85
C ARG A 115 -25.13 22.37 -5.51
N VAL A 116 -25.77 21.25 -5.14
CA VAL A 116 -27.10 20.87 -5.65
C VAL A 116 -28.18 21.86 -5.21
N SER A 117 -28.08 22.38 -3.98
CA SER A 117 -29.04 23.37 -3.45
C SER A 117 -28.92 24.72 -4.17
N ILE A 118 -27.69 25.16 -4.49
CA ILE A 118 -27.44 26.39 -5.24
C ILE A 118 -27.88 26.27 -6.71
N LEU A 119 -27.69 25.09 -7.33
CA LEU A 119 -28.19 24.82 -8.69
C LEU A 119 -29.72 24.74 -8.76
N GLY A 120 -30.37 24.21 -7.71
CA GLY A 120 -31.83 24.18 -7.61
C GLY A 120 -32.48 25.56 -7.44
N GLN A 121 -31.79 26.53 -6.84
CA GLN A 121 -32.30 27.90 -6.70
C GLN A 121 -32.04 28.79 -7.92
N THR A 122 -31.10 28.45 -8.79
CA THR A 122 -30.71 29.27 -9.94
C THR A 122 -31.49 28.97 -11.22
N GLY A 123 -32.45 28.04 -11.20
CA GLY A 123 -33.33 27.76 -12.34
C GLY A 123 -32.61 27.26 -13.60
N ILE A 124 -31.36 26.80 -13.47
CA ILE A 124 -30.59 26.27 -14.60
C ILE A 124 -31.00 24.81 -14.82
N ASN A 125 -31.75 24.59 -15.90
CA ASN A 125 -32.20 23.28 -16.32
C ASN A 125 -31.05 22.53 -17.01
N VAL A 126 -30.34 21.67 -16.27
CA VAL A 126 -29.36 20.75 -16.86
C VAL A 126 -30.14 19.56 -17.44
N ILE A 127 -30.58 19.73 -18.68
CA ILE A 127 -30.93 18.63 -19.58
C ILE A 127 -30.16 18.90 -20.88
N THR A 128 -29.01 18.24 -21.04
CA THR A 128 -28.45 17.61 -22.25
C THR A 128 -27.09 17.05 -21.87
#